data_AF-A0A937NC56-F1
#
_entry.id   AF-A0A937NC56-F1
#
_cell.length_a   1.000
_cell.length_b   1.000
_cell.length_c   1.000
_cell.angle_alpha   90.00
_cell.angle_beta   90.00
_cell.angle_gamma   90.00
#
_symmetry.space_group_name_H-M   'P 1'
#
loop_
_entity.id
_entity.type
_entity.pdbx_description
1 polymer ?
#
loop_
_entity_poly.entity_id
_entity_poly.type
_entity_poly.pdbx_seq_one_letter_code
_entity_poly.pdbx_strand_id
1 'polypeptide(L)'
;MIVGCFLLLCIPVVLVALWATGRWVLGPFTEAVRVLHAPTRFFLSDFFWLLVLLQASFAIARLVLDQRGSFLVILIFLIVASTATWAGAVSVLSRAAVHQTLRRGIFTLVLLPAVLLLMGAVAMGLFGLIAVPVHLVASWPPEDEFAAGPWFVTLLVGIPAIIAAGWALRRLTCWIVAGIPPADFANENQKEKAKP
;
A
#
# COMPACT_ATOMS: atom_id res chain seq x y z
N MET A 1 -14.78 -14.25 -27.62
CA MET A 1 -14.90 -15.15 -26.45
C MET A 1 -13.58 -15.36 -25.73
N ILE A 2 -12.46 -15.63 -26.43
CA ILE A 2 -11.13 -15.88 -25.85
C ILE A 2 -10.62 -14.71 -24.99
N VAL A 3 -10.75 -13.45 -25.46
CA VAL A 3 -10.32 -12.25 -24.72
C VAL A 3 -11.08 -12.06 -23.40
N GLY A 4 -12.37 -12.41 -23.37
CA GLY A 4 -13.20 -12.31 -22.16
C GLY A 4 -12.79 -13.30 -21.07
N CYS A 5 -12.53 -14.56 -21.44
CA CYS A 5 -12.00 -15.57 -20.50
C CYS A 5 -10.62 -15.17 -19.96
N PHE A 6 -9.76 -14.59 -20.81
CA PHE A 6 -8.44 -14.14 -20.40
C PHE A 6 -8.52 -13.00 -19.37
N LEU A 7 -9.34 -11.97 -19.63
CA LEU A 7 -9.56 -10.87 -18.67
C LEU A 7 -10.11 -11.36 -17.32
N LEU A 8 -11.06 -12.29 -17.34
CA LEU A 8 -11.60 -12.89 -16.12
C LEU A 8 -10.54 -13.65 -15.31
N LEU A 9 -9.56 -14.27 -15.97
CA LEU A 9 -8.45 -14.98 -15.31
C LEU A 9 -7.38 -14.02 -14.76
N CYS A 10 -7.23 -12.83 -15.36
CA CYS A 10 -6.25 -11.84 -14.91
C CYS A 10 -6.64 -11.17 -13.59
N ILE A 11 -7.92 -10.94 -13.36
CA ILE A 11 -8.44 -10.33 -12.12
C ILE A 11 -7.98 -11.10 -10.87
N PRO A 12 -8.21 -12.42 -10.71
CA PRO A 12 -7.77 -13.15 -9.53
C PRO A 12 -6.25 -13.18 -9.39
N VAL A 13 -5.49 -13.21 -10.48
CA VAL A 13 -4.02 -13.16 -10.44
C VAL A 13 -3.54 -11.83 -9.84
N VAL A 14 -4.11 -10.70 -10.31
CA VAL A 14 -3.79 -9.38 -9.76
C VAL A 14 -4.20 -9.29 -8.30
N LEU A 15 -5.39 -9.77 -7.93
CA LEU A 15 -5.86 -9.76 -6.53
C LEU A 15 -4.94 -10.58 -5.61
N VAL A 16 -4.51 -11.77 -6.05
CA VAL A 16 -3.57 -12.62 -5.29
C VAL A 16 -2.22 -11.92 -5.13
N ALA A 17 -1.70 -11.30 -6.20
CA ALA A 17 -0.43 -10.57 -6.13
C ALA A 17 -0.50 -9.36 -5.20
N LEU A 18 -1.61 -8.60 -5.25
CA LEU A 18 -1.85 -7.47 -4.35
C LEU A 18 -1.93 -7.94 -2.89
N TRP A 19 -2.70 -9.00 -2.62
CA TRP A 19 -2.81 -9.58 -1.29
C TRP A 19 -1.46 -10.07 -0.78
N ALA A 20 -0.70 -10.80 -1.60
CA ALA A 20 0.63 -11.30 -1.26
C ALA A 20 1.61 -10.16 -0.97
N THR A 21 1.60 -9.09 -1.78
CA THR A 21 2.45 -7.91 -1.60
C THR A 21 2.11 -7.20 -0.29
N GLY A 22 0.83 -6.94 -0.03
CA GLY A 22 0.38 -6.33 1.21
C GLY A 22 0.78 -7.16 2.44
N ARG A 23 0.54 -8.48 2.38
CA ARG A 23 0.93 -9.41 3.45
C ARG A 23 2.44 -9.49 3.66
N TRP A 24 3.23 -9.40 2.60
CA TRP A 24 4.69 -9.48 2.69
C TRP A 24 5.29 -8.21 3.32
N VAL A 25 4.81 -7.03 2.93
CA VAL A 25 5.30 -5.75 3.44
C VAL A 25 4.78 -5.44 4.85
N LEU A 26 3.50 -5.71 5.11
CA LEU A 26 2.84 -5.44 6.40
C LEU A 26 2.88 -6.65 7.34
N GLY A 27 3.40 -7.79 6.91
CA GLY A 27 3.48 -9.04 7.70
C GLY A 27 4.01 -8.85 9.12
N PRO A 28 5.19 -8.23 9.32
CA PRO A 28 5.75 -7.96 10.64
C PRO A 28 4.78 -7.16 11.54
N PHE A 29 4.01 -6.27 10.94
CA PHE A 29 3.03 -5.45 11.64
C PHE A 29 1.80 -6.28 12.04
N THR A 30 1.30 -7.11 11.13
CA THR A 30 0.15 -7.99 11.42
C THR A 30 0.46 -9.02 12.52
N GLU A 31 1.70 -9.51 12.57
CA GLU A 31 2.17 -10.38 13.64
C GLU A 31 2.19 -9.65 14.98
N ALA A 32 2.73 -8.42 15.03
CA ALA A 32 2.71 -7.60 16.24
C ALA A 32 1.28 -7.33 16.74
N VAL A 33 0.36 -6.97 15.85
CA VAL A 33 -1.06 -6.75 16.19
C VAL A 33 -1.71 -8.02 16.77
N ARG A 34 -1.39 -9.19 16.20
CA ARG A 34 -1.92 -10.48 16.66
C ARG A 34 -1.38 -10.88 18.03
N VAL A 35 -0.19 -10.44 18.41
CA VAL A 35 0.36 -10.77 19.73
C VAL A 35 -0.19 -9.82 20.80
N LEU A 36 -0.29 -8.52 20.52
CA LEU A 36 -0.58 -7.51 21.55
C LEU A 36 -2.07 -7.22 21.80
N HIS A 37 -2.95 -7.44 20.81
CA HIS A 37 -4.41 -7.19 20.88
C HIS A 37 -4.85 -5.97 21.71
N ALA A 38 -4.09 -4.87 21.66
CA ALA A 38 -4.31 -3.75 22.56
C ALA A 38 -5.62 -3.02 22.19
N PRO A 39 -6.35 -2.46 23.18
CA PRO A 39 -7.55 -1.68 22.90
C PRO A 39 -7.21 -0.46 22.03
N THR A 40 -8.12 -0.10 21.13
CA THR A 40 -7.95 1.07 20.26
C THR A 40 -8.02 2.35 21.09
N ARG A 41 -6.88 3.05 21.19
CA ARG A 41 -6.67 4.34 21.84
C ARG A 41 -6.34 5.37 20.78
N PHE A 42 -7.07 6.48 20.84
CA PHE A 42 -6.88 7.62 19.96
C PHE A 42 -5.95 8.63 20.64
N PHE A 43 -4.90 9.08 19.95
CA PHE A 43 -4.01 10.12 20.46
C PHE A 43 -4.24 11.43 19.72
N LEU A 44 -4.10 12.57 20.40
CA LEU A 44 -4.20 13.89 19.78
C LEU A 44 -3.19 14.06 18.62
N SER A 45 -2.02 13.42 18.72
CA SER A 45 -1.03 13.39 17.65
C SER A 45 -1.54 12.74 16.35
N ASP A 46 -2.43 11.74 16.44
CA ASP A 46 -3.02 11.10 15.26
C ASP A 46 -3.87 12.09 14.47
N PHE A 47 -4.55 13.00 15.16
CA PHE A 47 -5.33 14.06 14.52
C PHE A 47 -4.42 15.06 13.78
N PHE A 48 -3.27 15.44 14.35
CA PHE A 48 -2.31 16.28 13.63
C PHE A 48 -1.79 15.62 12.36
N TRP A 49 -1.51 14.31 12.39
CA TRP A 49 -1.10 13.57 11.20
C TRP A 49 -2.21 13.49 10.13
N LEU A 50 -3.47 13.40 10.54
CA LEU A 50 -4.61 13.51 9.62
C LEU A 50 -4.65 14.87 8.93
N LEU A 51 -4.47 15.96 9.68
CA LEU A 51 -4.44 17.30 9.10
C LEU A 51 -3.33 17.44 8.05
N VAL A 52 -2.13 16.92 8.34
CA VAL A 52 -1.02 16.91 7.37
C VAL A 52 -1.38 16.10 6.13
N LEU A 53 -1.98 14.92 6.30
CA LEU A 53 -2.39 14.06 5.18
C LEU A 53 -3.46 14.75 4.32
N LEU A 54 -4.44 15.42 4.94
CA LEU A 54 -5.45 16.19 4.21
C LEU A 54 -4.82 17.36 3.45
N GLN A 55 -3.93 18.14 4.06
CA GLN A 55 -3.24 19.23 3.38
C GLN A 55 -2.42 18.73 2.17
N ALA A 56 -1.75 17.58 2.31
CA ALA A 56 -1.05 16.95 1.19
C ALA A 56 -2.03 16.56 0.07
N SER A 57 -3.17 15.97 0.40
CA SER A 57 -4.22 15.63 -0.57
C SER A 57 -4.80 16.86 -1.28
N PHE A 58 -5.01 17.97 -0.57
CA PHE A 58 -5.40 19.25 -1.18
C PHE A 58 -4.33 19.78 -2.13
N ALA A 59 -3.05 19.72 -1.73
CA ALA A 59 -1.94 20.17 -2.57
C ALA A 59 -1.83 19.32 -3.85
N ILE A 60 -1.94 17.99 -3.74
CA ILE A 60 -1.93 17.07 -4.88
C ILE A 60 -3.14 17.34 -5.79
N ALA A 61 -4.34 17.46 -5.21
CA ALA A 61 -5.54 17.78 -5.98
C ALA A 61 -5.35 19.07 -6.79
N ARG A 62 -4.73 20.10 -6.21
CA ARG A 62 -4.45 21.36 -6.92
C ARG A 62 -3.43 21.19 -8.05
N LEU A 63 -2.39 20.37 -7.87
CA LEU A 63 -1.36 20.13 -8.90
C LEU A 63 -1.86 19.31 -10.07
N VAL A 64 -2.75 18.34 -9.82
CA VAL A 64 -3.26 17.43 -10.85
C VAL A 64 -4.32 18.10 -11.75
N LEU A 65 -4.87 19.25 -11.34
CA LEU A 65 -6.09 19.79 -11.92
C LEU A 65 -5.92 21.21 -12.48
N ASP A 66 -5.34 21.28 -13.68
CA ASP A 66 -5.64 22.35 -14.64
C ASP A 66 -6.99 22.14 -15.36
N GLN A 67 -7.63 20.97 -15.20
CA GLN A 67 -8.93 20.65 -15.82
C GLN A 67 -10.10 20.93 -14.86
N ARG A 68 -10.80 22.04 -15.09
CA ARG A 68 -11.86 22.59 -14.22
C ARG A 68 -13.05 21.66 -13.95
N GLY A 69 -13.25 20.59 -14.73
CA GLY A 69 -14.41 19.70 -14.63
C GLY A 69 -14.32 18.62 -13.55
N SER A 70 -13.12 18.13 -13.23
CA SER A 70 -12.96 16.93 -12.37
C SER A 70 -12.43 17.23 -10.98
N PHE A 71 -12.19 18.51 -10.66
CA PHE A 71 -11.53 18.93 -9.42
C PHE A 71 -12.27 18.45 -8.18
N LEU A 72 -13.57 18.74 -8.12
CA LEU A 72 -14.39 18.43 -6.95
C LEU A 72 -14.49 16.92 -6.73
N VAL A 73 -14.64 16.12 -7.79
CA VAL A 73 -14.73 14.67 -7.71
C VAL A 73 -13.43 14.06 -7.19
N ILE A 74 -12.29 14.46 -7.76
CA ILE A 74 -10.97 13.99 -7.32
C ILE A 74 -10.69 14.44 -5.89
N LEU A 75 -11.03 15.68 -5.52
CA LEU A 75 -10.84 16.17 -4.18
C LEU A 75 -11.66 15.39 -3.15
N ILE A 76 -12.95 15.16 -3.40
CA ILE A 76 -13.80 14.35 -2.53
C ILE A 76 -13.22 12.94 -2.41
N PHE A 77 -12.84 12.32 -3.53
CA PHE A 77 -12.22 11.01 -3.53
C PHE A 77 -10.95 10.98 -2.65
N LEU A 78 -10.05 11.95 -2.83
CA LEU A 78 -8.81 12.04 -2.05
C LEU A 78 -9.07 12.27 -0.56
N ILE A 79 -10.04 13.11 -0.19
CA ILE A 79 -10.42 13.33 1.22
C ILE A 79 -10.95 12.04 1.85
N VAL A 80 -11.88 11.35 1.17
CA VAL A 80 -12.46 10.10 1.66
C VAL A 80 -11.40 9.02 1.77
N ALA A 81 -10.57 8.85 0.72
CA ALA A 81 -9.48 7.90 0.72
C ALA A 81 -8.49 8.20 1.85
N SER A 82 -8.05 9.44 2.02
CA SER A 82 -7.13 9.85 3.09
C SER A 82 -7.70 9.55 4.47
N THR A 83 -8.96 9.89 4.70
CA THR A 83 -9.63 9.70 6.01
C THR A 83 -9.82 8.23 6.33
N ALA A 84 -10.31 7.42 5.38
CA ALA A 84 -10.49 5.98 5.56
C ALA A 84 -9.16 5.29 5.85
N THR A 85 -8.13 5.71 5.13
CA THR A 85 -6.80 5.13 5.21
C THR A 85 -6.11 5.53 6.53
N TRP A 86 -6.25 6.78 6.96
CA TRP A 86 -5.84 7.23 8.29
C TRP A 86 -6.57 6.47 9.40
N ALA A 87 -7.88 6.30 9.32
CA ALA A 87 -8.65 5.57 10.32
C ALA A 87 -8.17 4.11 10.44
N GLY A 88 -7.90 3.46 9.29
CA GLY A 88 -7.26 2.15 9.24
C GLY A 88 -5.89 2.14 9.91
N ALA A 89 -5.05 3.14 9.60
CA ALA A 89 -3.71 3.28 10.17
C ALA A 89 -3.74 3.42 11.70
N VAL A 90 -4.59 4.28 12.23
CA VAL A 90 -4.73 4.51 13.67
C VAL A 90 -5.24 3.27 14.39
N SER A 91 -6.24 2.58 13.81
CA SER A 91 -6.77 1.31 14.35
C SER A 91 -5.66 0.26 14.46
N VAL A 92 -4.87 0.11 13.40
CA VAL A 92 -3.78 -0.86 13.30
C VAL A 92 -2.64 -0.49 14.25
N LEU A 93 -2.17 0.77 14.26
CA LEU A 93 -1.11 1.27 15.14
C LEU A 93 -1.48 1.17 16.62
N SER A 94 -2.74 1.44 16.96
CA SER A 94 -3.18 1.33 18.34
C SER A 94 -3.20 -0.10 18.84
N ARG A 95 -3.62 -1.07 18.00
CA ARG A 95 -3.63 -2.48 18.39
C ARG A 95 -2.22 -3.06 18.54
N ALA A 96 -1.25 -2.51 17.82
CA ALA A 96 0.16 -2.84 17.94
C ALA A 96 0.88 -2.11 19.09
N ALA A 97 0.17 -1.37 19.95
CA ALA A 97 0.72 -0.61 21.08
C ALA A 97 1.88 0.35 20.71
N VAL A 98 1.88 0.90 19.48
CA VAL A 98 2.92 1.84 19.05
C VAL A 98 2.65 3.22 19.67
N HIS A 99 3.36 3.55 20.74
CA HIS A 99 3.17 4.82 21.48
C HIS A 99 4.02 6.00 20.96
N GLN A 100 5.14 5.74 20.29
CA GLN A 100 6.04 6.80 19.85
C GLN A 100 5.44 7.63 18.70
N THR A 101 5.20 8.92 18.94
CA THR A 101 4.55 9.85 17.99
C THR A 101 5.24 9.89 16.63
N LEU A 102 6.57 9.91 16.59
CA LEU A 102 7.34 9.94 15.35
C LEU A 102 7.09 8.71 14.48
N ARG A 103 7.03 7.51 15.09
CA ARG A 103 6.80 6.26 14.36
C ARG A 103 5.40 6.17 13.80
N ARG A 104 4.39 6.63 14.57
CA ARG A 104 3.01 6.73 14.10
C ARG A 104 2.89 7.69 12.91
N GLY A 105 3.58 8.82 12.96
CA GLY A 105 3.66 9.78 11.85
C GLY A 105 4.30 9.19 10.60
N ILE A 106 5.48 8.56 10.72
CA ILE A 106 6.17 7.90 9.60
C ILE A 106 5.31 6.79 8.98
N PHE A 107 4.64 5.98 9.81
CA PHE A 107 3.73 4.95 9.33
C PHE A 107 2.61 5.56 8.47
N THR A 108 1.97 6.62 8.98
CA THR A 108 0.77 7.22 8.37
C THR A 108 1.10 8.04 7.13
N LEU A 109 2.17 8.84 7.17
CA LEU A 109 2.53 9.77 6.10
C LEU A 109 3.44 9.18 5.03
N VAL A 110 4.26 8.16 5.37
CA VAL A 110 5.28 7.64 4.47
C VAL A 110 5.02 6.18 4.11
N LEU A 111 5.02 5.29 5.10
CA LEU A 111 4.93 3.85 4.85
C LEU A 111 3.64 3.52 4.11
N LEU A 112 2.52 4.01 4.62
CA LEU A 112 1.22 3.59 4.14
C LEU A 112 0.89 4.12 2.72
N PRO A 113 1.14 5.40 2.39
CA PRO A 113 0.99 5.87 1.01
C PRO A 113 1.94 5.14 0.07
N ALA A 114 3.18 4.87 0.51
CA ALA A 114 4.14 4.11 -0.29
C ALA A 114 3.73 2.65 -0.52
N VAL A 115 3.07 2.00 0.44
CA VAL A 115 2.49 0.66 0.26
C VAL A 115 1.35 0.70 -0.76
N LEU A 116 0.48 1.70 -0.71
CA LEU A 116 -0.59 1.87 -1.70
C LEU A 116 -0.02 2.13 -3.10
N LEU A 117 0.99 2.99 -3.22
CA LEU A 117 1.70 3.24 -4.47
C LEU A 117 2.39 1.98 -4.99
N LEU A 118 3.03 1.20 -4.12
CA LEU A 118 3.63 -0.08 -4.49
C LEU A 118 2.57 -1.05 -5.02
N MET A 119 1.44 -1.18 -4.34
CA MET A 119 0.32 -2.01 -4.79
C MET A 119 -0.22 -1.55 -6.14
N GLY A 120 -0.40 -0.24 -6.34
CA GLY A 120 -0.76 0.33 -7.64
C GLY A 120 0.27 0.01 -8.73
N ALA A 121 1.56 0.18 -8.44
CA ALA A 121 2.64 -0.13 -9.37
C ALA A 121 2.69 -1.62 -9.73
N VAL A 122 2.47 -2.52 -8.77
CA VAL A 122 2.36 -3.97 -9.01
C VAL A 122 1.16 -4.27 -9.90
N ALA A 123 -0.02 -3.70 -9.62
CA ALA A 123 -1.21 -3.90 -10.45
C ALA A 123 -1.01 -3.40 -11.88
N MET A 124 -0.45 -2.20 -12.06
CA MET A 124 -0.14 -1.64 -13.38
C MET A 124 0.91 -2.46 -14.11
N GLY A 125 1.96 -2.91 -13.42
CA GLY A 125 3.01 -3.76 -13.99
C GLY A 125 2.48 -5.11 -14.47
N LEU A 126 1.63 -5.76 -13.66
CA LEU A 126 0.95 -7.00 -14.04
C LEU A 126 -0.01 -6.79 -15.21
N PHE A 127 -0.79 -5.71 -15.19
CA PHE A 127 -1.66 -5.37 -16.32
C PHE A 127 -0.85 -5.18 -17.60
N GLY A 128 0.28 -4.48 -17.55
CA GLY A 128 1.19 -4.33 -18.69
C GLY A 128 1.75 -5.67 -19.19
N LEU A 129 2.24 -6.51 -18.27
CA LEU A 129 2.74 -7.86 -18.59
C LEU A 129 1.71 -8.75 -19.30
N ILE A 130 0.44 -8.56 -18.97
CA ILE A 130 -0.69 -9.33 -19.50
C ILE A 130 -1.19 -8.72 -20.82
N ALA A 131 -1.30 -7.39 -20.90
CA ALA A 131 -1.86 -6.69 -22.05
C ALA A 131 -0.90 -6.71 -23.26
N VAL A 132 0.41 -6.68 -23.04
CA VAL A 132 1.41 -6.65 -24.11
C VAL A 132 1.35 -7.91 -25.00
N PRO A 133 1.35 -9.15 -24.46
CA PRO A 133 1.16 -10.36 -25.26
C PRO A 133 -0.17 -10.39 -26.02
N VAL A 134 -1.25 -9.93 -25.40
CA VAL A 134 -2.58 -9.90 -26.05
C VAL A 134 -2.56 -8.95 -27.25
N HIS A 135 -1.98 -7.76 -27.09
CA HIS A 135 -1.80 -6.81 -28.19
C HIS A 135 -0.92 -7.40 -29.30
N LEU A 136 0.21 -8.00 -28.94
CA LEU A 136 1.13 -8.64 -29.88
C LEU A 136 0.48 -9.73 -30.74
N VAL A 137 -0.35 -10.58 -30.13
CA VAL A 137 -1.08 -11.64 -30.83
C VAL A 137 -2.19 -11.07 -31.70
N ALA A 138 -2.87 -10.01 -31.23
CA ALA A 138 -3.96 -9.38 -31.96
C ALA A 138 -3.49 -8.56 -33.18
N SER A 139 -2.27 -8.02 -33.13
CA SER A 139 -1.68 -7.20 -34.20
C SER A 139 -0.76 -8.00 -35.14
N TRP A 140 -0.97 -9.31 -35.28
CA TRP A 140 -0.17 -10.15 -36.17
C TRP A 140 -0.78 -10.19 -37.59
N PRO A 141 -0.02 -9.94 -38.67
CA PRO A 141 1.43 -9.69 -38.72
C PRO A 141 1.83 -8.27 -38.27
N PRO A 142 2.98 -8.09 -37.61
CA PRO A 142 3.44 -6.79 -37.14
C PRO A 142 3.82 -5.92 -38.34
N GLU A 143 3.01 -4.90 -38.65
CA GLU A 143 3.24 -4.04 -39.82
C GLU A 143 4.35 -3.00 -39.61
N ASP A 144 4.76 -2.76 -38.36
CA ASP A 144 5.80 -1.79 -38.02
C ASP A 144 6.86 -2.43 -37.11
N GLU A 145 8.13 -2.02 -37.28
CA GLU A 145 9.25 -2.42 -36.44
C GLU A 145 8.85 -2.33 -34.97
N PHE A 146 8.68 -3.48 -34.33
CA PHE A 146 8.45 -3.62 -32.90
C PHE A 146 9.75 -3.25 -32.17
N ALA A 147 10.17 -1.98 -32.31
CA ALA A 147 11.29 -1.40 -31.62
C ALA A 147 11.12 -1.75 -30.15
N ALA A 148 12.14 -2.36 -29.54
CA ALA A 148 12.17 -2.75 -28.13
C ALA A 148 11.66 -1.58 -27.27
N GLY A 149 10.36 -1.58 -27.00
CA GLY A 149 9.63 -0.35 -26.75
C GLY A 149 9.72 0.07 -25.29
N PRO A 150 8.95 1.10 -24.89
CA PRO A 150 8.84 1.52 -23.49
C PRO A 150 8.44 0.38 -22.53
N TRP A 151 7.83 -0.69 -23.04
CA TRP A 151 7.52 -1.90 -22.27
C TRP A 151 8.78 -2.66 -21.80
N PHE A 152 9.83 -2.74 -22.61
CA PHE A 152 11.07 -3.43 -22.24
C PHE A 152 11.80 -2.69 -21.11
N VAL A 153 11.83 -1.36 -21.19
CA VAL A 153 12.34 -0.49 -20.11
C VAL A 153 11.54 -0.67 -18.83
N THR A 154 10.21 -0.76 -18.94
CA THR A 154 9.32 -0.99 -17.79
C THR A 154 9.60 -2.34 -17.12
N LEU A 155 9.87 -3.40 -17.88
CA LEU A 155 10.22 -4.70 -17.31
C LEU A 155 11.61 -4.67 -16.65
N LEU A 156 12.60 -4.11 -17.34
CA LEU A 156 14.00 -4.18 -16.92
C LEU A 156 14.29 -3.25 -15.74
N VAL A 157 13.64 -2.08 -15.66
CA VAL A 157 13.85 -1.10 -14.59
C VAL A 157 12.72 -1.13 -13.57
N GLY A 158 11.47 -1.24 -14.03
CA GLY A 158 10.29 -1.15 -13.18
C GLY A 158 10.17 -2.33 -12.20
N ILE A 159 10.38 -3.57 -12.66
CA ILE A 159 10.29 -4.75 -11.78
C ILE A 159 11.35 -4.69 -10.66
N PRO A 160 12.65 -4.47 -10.94
CA PRO A 160 13.64 -4.32 -9.87
C PRO A 160 13.33 -3.15 -8.94
N ALA A 161 12.85 -2.02 -9.45
CA ALA A 161 12.46 -0.87 -8.63
C ALA A 161 11.30 -1.21 -7.68
N ILE A 162 10.27 -1.93 -8.15
CA ILE A 162 9.15 -2.41 -7.33
C ILE A 162 9.66 -3.36 -6.23
N ILE A 163 10.54 -4.31 -6.57
CA ILE A 163 11.11 -5.25 -5.59
C ILE A 163 11.94 -4.50 -4.54
N ALA A 164 12.81 -3.59 -4.97
CA ALA A 164 13.65 -2.79 -4.08
C ALA A 164 12.80 -1.90 -3.14
N ALA A 165 11.76 -1.25 -3.68
CA ALA A 165 10.82 -0.46 -2.91
C ALA A 165 10.07 -1.33 -1.88
N GLY A 166 9.57 -2.49 -2.30
CA GLY A 166 8.92 -3.43 -1.40
C GLY A 166 9.84 -3.90 -0.26
N TRP A 167 11.10 -4.18 -0.55
CA TRP A 167 12.10 -4.55 0.45
C TRP A 167 12.39 -3.40 1.43
N ALA A 168 12.57 -2.18 0.92
CA ALA A 168 12.78 -0.99 1.74
C ALA A 168 11.58 -0.72 2.67
N LEU A 169 10.35 -0.84 2.15
CA LEU A 169 9.13 -0.70 2.94
C LEU A 169 9.03 -1.79 4.01
N ARG A 170 9.34 -3.04 3.69
CA ARG A 170 9.39 -4.12 4.67
C ARG A 170 10.39 -3.83 5.78
N ARG A 171 11.57 -3.29 5.44
CA ARG A 171 12.59 -2.91 6.42
C ARG A 171 12.11 -1.77 7.32
N LEU A 172 11.40 -0.80 6.74
CA LEU A 172 10.77 0.28 7.50
C LEU A 172 9.68 -0.24 8.45
N THR A 173 8.85 -1.19 8.01
CA THR A 173 7.87 -1.87 8.87
C THR A 173 8.56 -2.57 10.05
N CYS A 174 9.61 -3.35 9.80
CA CYS A 174 10.41 -3.98 10.84
C CYS A 174 10.99 -2.95 11.82
N TRP A 175 11.51 -1.83 11.30
CA TRP A 175 12.03 -0.76 12.15
C TRP A 175 10.93 -0.22 13.06
N ILE A 176 9.74 0.11 12.53
CA ILE A 176 8.61 0.62 13.31
C ILE A 176 8.24 -0.34 14.45
N VAL A 177 8.10 -1.63 14.13
CA VAL A 177 7.75 -2.69 15.10
C VAL A 177 8.83 -2.87 16.18
N ALA A 178 10.11 -2.71 15.84
CA ALA A 178 11.20 -2.79 16.83
C ALA A 178 11.16 -1.67 17.89
N GLY A 179 10.28 -0.66 17.74
CA GLY A 179 10.04 0.38 18.74
C GLY A 179 9.06 0.00 19.84
N ILE A 180 8.48 -1.20 19.79
CA ILE A 180 7.53 -1.67 20.80
C ILE A 180 8.33 -2.19 22.03
N PRO A 181 8.03 -1.71 23.26
CA PRO A 181 8.73 -2.15 24.46
C PRO A 181 8.61 -3.67 24.70
N PRO A 182 9.71 -4.39 25.02
CA PRO A 182 9.67 -5.82 25.34
C PRO A 182 8.74 -6.18 26.50
N ALA A 183 8.57 -5.26 27.45
CA ALA A 183 7.72 -5.44 28.63
C ALA A 183 6.25 -5.69 28.28
N ASP A 184 5.77 -5.11 27.18
CA ASP A 184 4.37 -5.27 26.76
C ASP A 184 4.09 -6.71 26.32
N PHE A 185 5.04 -7.35 25.62
CA PHE A 185 4.96 -8.76 25.24
C PHE A 185 5.01 -9.71 26.45
N ALA A 186 5.80 -9.39 27.47
CA ALA A 186 5.91 -10.22 28.67
C ALA A 186 4.60 -10.23 29.47
N ASN A 187 3.94 -9.08 29.58
CA ASN A 187 2.66 -8.95 30.29
C ASN A 187 1.52 -9.71 29.59
N GLU A 188 1.50 -9.72 28.25
CA GLU A 188 0.53 -10.49 27.47
C GLU A 188 0.66 -11.99 27.71
N ASN A 189 1.89 -12.51 27.62
CA ASN A 189 2.18 -13.93 27.82
C ASN A 189 1.85 -14.40 29.25
N GLN A 190 1.99 -13.52 30.24
CA GLN A 190 1.59 -13.82 31.62
C GLN A 190 0.06 -13.88 31.78
N LYS A 191 -0.69 -12.97 31.12
CA LYS A 191 -2.16 -13.01 31.12
C LYS A 191 -2.71 -14.26 30.45
N GLU A 192 -2.09 -14.69 29.35
CA GLU A 192 -2.52 -15.91 28.64
C GLU A 192 -2.31 -17.17 29.50
N LYS A 193 -1.19 -17.26 30.23
CA LYS A 193 -0.91 -18.37 31.15
C LYS A 193 -1.81 -18.38 32.41
N ALA A 194 -2.35 -17.24 32.80
CA ALA A 194 -3.19 -17.11 33.99
C ALA A 194 -4.68 -17.45 33.73
N LYS A 195 -5.06 -17.78 32.49
CA LYS A 195 -6.43 -18.16 32.14
C LYS A 195 -6.65 -19.65 32.49
N PRO A 196 -7.57 -19.98 33.43
CA PRO A 196 -7.84 -21.35 33.85
C PRO A 196 -8.57 -22.18 32.78
#